data_AF-A0A4S2FEP0-F1
#
_entry.id   AF-A0A4S2FEP0-F1
#
_cell.length_a   1.000
_cell.length_b   1.000
_cell.length_c   1.000
_cell.angle_alpha   90.00
_cell.angle_beta   90.00
_cell.angle_gamma   90.00
#
_symmetry.space_group_name_H-M   'P 1'
#
loop_
_entity.id
_entity.type
_entity.pdbx_description
1 polymer ?
#
loop_
_entity_poly.entity_id
_entity_poly.type
_entity_poly.pdbx_seq_one_letter_code
_entity_poly.pdbx_strand_id
1 'polypeptide(L)'
;MNIYSYFREPAENLNVPGKNEALWNWIVAQTKIYNCSSRQQRELLTRYHALLQNDEDLNAEAIRGEVRAIVGKNVKTASFWKAELGDLFSFLFVYWVMVEQVWPYVGARFLAHQPMIGTLPLTWGTVLKVVFVYFVLKLVLAFLSLHSRRDTVSFWVGFIGLFLLYLGLIYVANRFSNAGIVEYPLLGAVVVCGAPFYFEWNAQRHKEK
;
A
#
# COMPACT_ATOMS: atom_id res chain seq x y z
N MET A 1 1.17 1.21 -5.00
CA MET A 1 -0.23 1.63 -4.82
C MET A 1 -0.39 2.39 -3.50
N ASN A 2 -1.15 3.48 -3.47
CA ASN A 2 -1.51 4.17 -2.21
C ASN A 2 -2.56 3.35 -1.41
N ILE A 3 -2.46 3.28 -0.08
CA ILE A 3 -3.45 2.58 0.76
C ILE A 3 -4.89 3.07 0.51
N TYR A 4 -5.09 4.37 0.30
CA TYR A 4 -6.39 4.95 0.02
C TYR A 4 -6.94 4.54 -1.35
N SER A 5 -6.08 4.32 -2.36
CA SER A 5 -6.54 3.89 -3.69
C SER A 5 -6.94 2.42 -3.71
N TYR A 6 -6.36 1.60 -2.83
CA TYR A 6 -6.76 0.20 -2.68
C TYR A 6 -8.22 0.09 -2.23
N PHE A 7 -8.59 0.82 -1.18
CA PHE A 7 -9.94 0.80 -0.58
C PHE A 7 -11.00 1.57 -1.37
N ARG A 8 -10.62 2.45 -2.30
CA ARG A 8 -11.58 3.15 -3.15
C ARG A 8 -12.24 2.21 -4.15
N GLU A 9 -13.55 2.37 -4.31
CA GLU A 9 -14.29 1.76 -5.41
C GLU A 9 -13.80 2.31 -6.76
N PRO A 10 -13.83 1.50 -7.83
CA PRO A 10 -13.57 2.02 -9.16
C PRO A 10 -14.56 3.13 -9.54
N ALA A 11 -14.13 4.05 -10.41
CA ALA A 11 -14.89 5.26 -10.77
C ALA A 11 -16.26 5.00 -11.42
N GLU A 12 -16.52 3.77 -11.88
CA GLU A 12 -17.80 3.31 -12.39
C GLU A 12 -18.04 1.87 -11.92
N ASN A 13 -19.23 1.60 -11.37
CA ASN A 13 -19.63 0.28 -10.89
C ASN A 13 -20.19 -0.54 -12.06
N LEU A 14 -19.31 -0.88 -13.00
CA LEU A 14 -19.65 -1.60 -14.23
C LEU A 14 -19.49 -3.12 -14.02
N ASN A 15 -20.49 -3.88 -14.46
CA ASN A 15 -20.50 -5.34 -14.40
C ASN A 15 -20.24 -5.95 -15.79
N VAL A 16 -19.52 -7.07 -15.83
CA VAL A 16 -19.26 -7.86 -17.04
C VAL A 16 -19.87 -9.26 -16.91
N PRO A 17 -20.11 -9.99 -18.03
CA PRO A 17 -20.53 -11.39 -17.96
C PRO A 17 -19.55 -12.24 -17.13
N GLY A 18 -20.08 -13.22 -16.37
CA GLY A 18 -19.28 -14.02 -15.43
C GLY A 18 -18.05 -14.70 -16.04
N LYS A 19 -18.12 -15.09 -17.33
CA LYS A 19 -16.97 -15.66 -18.07
C LYS A 19 -15.76 -14.72 -18.14
N ASN A 20 -15.99 -13.41 -18.11
CA ASN A 20 -14.98 -12.36 -18.26
C ASN A 20 -14.63 -11.67 -16.92
N GLU A 21 -15.28 -12.05 -15.82
CA GLU A 21 -15.14 -11.41 -14.51
C GLU A 21 -13.69 -11.45 -13.98
N ALA A 22 -12.99 -12.57 -14.17
CA ALA A 22 -11.60 -12.70 -13.74
C ALA A 22 -10.66 -11.73 -14.48
N LEU A 23 -10.88 -11.54 -15.79
CA LEU A 23 -10.11 -10.60 -16.60
C LEU A 23 -10.46 -9.15 -16.22
N TRP A 24 -11.74 -8.85 -16.02
CA TRP A 24 -12.21 -7.54 -15.57
C TRP A 24 -11.62 -7.13 -14.22
N ASN A 25 -11.69 -8.01 -13.22
CA ASN A 25 -11.11 -7.78 -11.90
C ASN A 25 -9.60 -7.53 -11.99
N TRP A 26 -8.90 -8.25 -12.87
CA TRP A 26 -7.49 -8.01 -13.12
C TRP A 26 -7.22 -6.63 -13.74
N ILE A 27 -8.03 -6.18 -14.71
CA ILE A 27 -7.91 -4.83 -15.32
C ILE A 27 -8.14 -3.74 -14.26
N VAL A 28 -9.21 -3.87 -13.46
CA VAL A 28 -9.49 -2.95 -12.34
C VAL A 28 -8.32 -2.92 -11.35
N ALA A 29 -7.73 -4.07 -11.03
CA ALA A 29 -6.55 -4.13 -10.17
C ALA A 29 -5.35 -3.39 -10.78
N GLN A 30 -5.12 -3.51 -12.10
CA GLN A 30 -4.03 -2.80 -12.77
C GLN A 30 -4.19 -1.29 -12.65
N THR A 31 -5.40 -0.75 -12.84
CA THR A 31 -5.60 0.71 -12.74
C THR A 31 -5.31 1.25 -11.34
N LYS A 32 -5.58 0.45 -10.30
CA LYS A 32 -5.23 0.76 -8.91
C LYS A 32 -3.73 0.64 -8.64
N ILE A 33 -3.10 -0.46 -9.05
CA ILE A 33 -1.66 -0.72 -8.85
C ILE A 33 -0.82 0.40 -9.46
N TYR A 34 -1.18 0.83 -10.66
CA TYR A 34 -0.49 1.87 -11.41
C TYR A 34 -0.98 3.29 -11.10
N ASN A 35 -1.75 3.50 -10.02
CA ASN A 35 -2.31 4.78 -9.58
C ASN A 35 -2.87 5.65 -10.73
N CYS A 36 -3.65 5.05 -11.63
CA CYS A 36 -4.29 5.80 -12.71
C CYS A 36 -5.21 6.89 -12.11
N SER A 37 -5.24 8.08 -12.71
CA SER A 37 -6.16 9.15 -12.31
C SER A 37 -7.61 8.73 -12.55
N SER A 38 -8.58 9.35 -11.88
CA SER A 38 -10.01 9.00 -12.06
C SER A 38 -10.46 9.07 -13.52
N ARG A 39 -9.93 10.05 -14.28
CA ARG A 39 -10.18 10.18 -15.72
C ARG A 39 -9.60 9.00 -16.50
N GLN A 40 -8.33 8.65 -16.26
CA GLN A 40 -7.68 7.51 -16.91
C GLN A 40 -8.36 6.18 -16.56
N GLN A 41 -8.77 6.02 -15.29
CA GLN A 41 -9.53 4.86 -14.84
C GLN A 41 -10.85 4.75 -15.61
N ARG A 42 -11.61 5.84 -15.71
CA ARG A 42 -12.86 5.87 -16.49
C ARG A 42 -12.62 5.49 -17.94
N GLU A 43 -11.75 6.21 -18.63
CA GLU A 43 -11.46 5.98 -20.06
C GLU A 43 -11.04 4.53 -20.33
N LEU A 44 -10.21 3.94 -19.47
CA LEU A 44 -9.76 2.57 -19.62
C LEU A 44 -10.84 1.54 -19.27
N LEU A 45 -11.56 1.73 -18.17
CA LEU A 45 -12.61 0.82 -17.71
C LEU A 45 -13.80 0.81 -18.67
N THR A 46 -14.28 1.96 -19.14
CA THR A 46 -15.38 2.03 -20.12
C THR A 46 -14.98 1.35 -21.43
N ARG A 47 -13.75 1.55 -21.91
CA ARG A 47 -13.25 0.91 -23.14
C ARG A 47 -13.22 -0.62 -23.02
N TYR A 48 -12.63 -1.15 -21.96
CA TYR A 48 -12.52 -2.60 -21.79
C TYR A 48 -13.84 -3.23 -21.34
N HIS A 49 -14.73 -2.49 -20.69
CA HIS A 49 -16.09 -2.95 -20.41
C HIS A 49 -16.85 -3.24 -21.70
N ALA A 50 -16.87 -2.29 -22.65
CA ALA A 50 -17.51 -2.47 -23.95
C ALA A 50 -16.95 -3.67 -24.74
N LEU A 51 -15.63 -3.90 -24.67
CA LEU A 51 -14.99 -5.07 -25.30
C LEU A 51 -15.39 -6.38 -24.62
N LEU A 52 -15.47 -6.42 -23.29
CA LEU A 52 -15.77 -7.63 -22.52
C LEU A 52 -17.25 -8.00 -22.52
N GLN A 53 -18.15 -7.13 -23.00
CA GLN A 53 -19.58 -7.43 -23.18
C GLN A 53 -19.86 -8.23 -24.45
N ASN A 54 -19.07 -8.03 -25.51
CA ASN A 54 -19.52 -8.34 -26.88
C ASN A 54 -18.93 -9.60 -27.53
N ASP A 55 -18.07 -10.39 -26.87
CA ASP A 55 -17.28 -11.39 -27.63
C ASP A 55 -17.30 -12.83 -27.10
N GLU A 56 -17.34 -13.78 -28.04
CA GLU A 56 -17.17 -15.23 -27.85
C GLU A 56 -15.70 -15.67 -28.01
N ASP A 57 -14.85 -14.92 -28.75
CA ASP A 57 -13.45 -15.29 -29.06
C ASP A 57 -12.42 -14.28 -28.51
N LEU A 58 -12.57 -13.93 -27.24
CA LEU A 58 -11.77 -12.88 -26.60
C LEU A 58 -10.34 -13.39 -26.24
N ASN A 59 -9.32 -12.85 -26.91
CA ASN A 59 -7.92 -13.17 -26.57
C ASN A 59 -7.45 -12.43 -25.30
N ALA A 60 -7.59 -13.11 -24.15
CA ALA A 60 -7.25 -12.55 -22.85
C ALA A 60 -5.76 -12.15 -22.71
N GLU A 61 -4.83 -12.82 -23.39
CA GLU A 61 -3.40 -12.50 -23.32
C GLU A 61 -3.08 -11.20 -24.05
N ALA A 62 -3.65 -11.01 -25.24
CA ALA A 62 -3.49 -9.77 -26.00
C ALA A 62 -4.00 -8.56 -25.20
N ILE A 63 -5.19 -8.69 -24.58
CA ILE A 63 -5.78 -7.64 -23.74
C ILE A 63 -4.89 -7.34 -22.52
N ARG A 64 -4.37 -8.37 -21.84
CA ARG A 64 -3.43 -8.18 -20.72
C ARG A 64 -2.17 -7.43 -21.16
N GLY A 65 -1.66 -7.74 -22.34
CA GLY A 65 -0.51 -7.06 -22.94
C GLY A 65 -0.78 -5.57 -23.17
N GLU A 66 -1.90 -5.25 -23.82
CA GLU A 66 -2.30 -3.87 -24.09
C GLU A 66 -2.53 -3.07 -22.81
N VAL A 67 -3.28 -3.62 -21.85
CA VAL A 67 -3.57 -2.95 -20.57
C VAL A 67 -2.26 -2.62 -19.86
N ARG A 68 -1.33 -3.58 -19.75
CA ARG A 68 0.00 -3.35 -19.14
C ARG A 68 0.77 -2.25 -19.86
N ALA A 69 0.75 -2.24 -21.20
CA ALA A 69 1.44 -1.21 -21.97
C ALA A 69 0.85 0.19 -21.75
N ILE A 70 -0.47 0.29 -21.58
CA ILE A 70 -1.16 1.56 -21.31
C ILE A 70 -0.86 2.03 -19.88
N VAL A 71 -1.13 1.19 -18.87
CA VAL A 71 -0.97 1.60 -17.46
C VAL A 71 0.51 1.74 -17.06
N GLY A 72 1.41 0.97 -17.66
CA GLY A 72 2.84 1.01 -17.38
C GLY A 72 3.50 2.35 -17.71
N LYS A 73 2.93 3.12 -18.63
CA LYS A 73 3.39 4.49 -18.92
C LYS A 73 3.21 5.41 -17.72
N ASN A 74 2.25 5.12 -16.84
CA ASN A 74 1.93 5.99 -15.71
C ASN A 74 3.08 6.07 -14.69
N VAL A 75 3.88 4.99 -14.53
CA VAL A 75 5.03 4.94 -13.61
C VAL A 75 6.06 6.04 -13.90
N LYS A 76 6.14 6.51 -15.15
CA LYS A 76 7.07 7.57 -15.58
C LYS A 76 6.58 8.98 -15.21
N THR A 77 5.36 9.13 -14.72
CA THR A 77 4.77 10.43 -14.40
C THR A 77 5.06 10.84 -12.96
N ALA A 78 5.29 12.13 -12.71
CA ALA A 78 5.43 12.65 -11.35
C ALA A 78 4.15 12.47 -10.53
N SER A 79 2.98 12.51 -11.18
CA SER A 79 1.69 12.25 -10.55
C SER A 79 1.58 10.84 -9.97
N PHE A 80 2.19 9.84 -10.63
CA PHE A 80 2.24 8.48 -10.10
C PHE A 80 2.99 8.43 -8.78
N TRP A 81 4.20 8.97 -8.72
CA TRP A 81 5.03 8.94 -7.50
C TRP A 81 4.43 9.78 -6.37
N LYS A 82 3.81 10.92 -6.71
CA LYS A 82 3.08 11.73 -5.73
C LYS A 82 1.89 10.96 -5.13
N ALA A 83 1.17 10.19 -5.93
CA ALA A 83 0.10 9.33 -5.43
C ALA A 83 0.66 8.14 -4.64
N GLU A 84 1.71 7.50 -5.16
CA GLU A 84 2.36 6.30 -4.61
C GLU A 84 2.92 6.51 -3.21
N LEU A 85 3.54 7.66 -2.98
CA LEU A 85 4.09 8.08 -1.69
C LEU A 85 3.12 8.97 -0.91
N GLY A 86 1.91 9.17 -1.42
CA GLY A 86 0.91 10.05 -0.81
C GLY A 86 0.32 9.51 0.49
N ASP A 87 0.68 8.29 0.91
CA ASP A 87 0.36 7.65 2.19
C ASP A 87 1.60 7.47 3.10
N LEU A 88 2.75 8.01 2.70
CA LEU A 88 4.01 7.82 3.43
C LEU A 88 3.94 8.38 4.85
N PHE A 89 3.37 9.58 5.06
CA PHE A 89 3.30 10.17 6.39
C PHE A 89 2.27 9.45 7.26
N SER A 90 1.14 9.03 6.70
CA SER A 90 0.22 8.13 7.39
C SER A 90 0.90 6.84 7.84
N PHE A 91 1.67 6.21 6.97
CA PHE A 91 2.41 5.01 7.33
C PHE A 91 3.45 5.27 8.42
N LEU A 92 4.28 6.33 8.27
CA LEU A 92 5.30 6.67 9.27
C LEU A 92 4.67 6.97 10.63
N PHE A 93 3.55 7.70 10.67
CA PHE A 93 2.90 8.01 11.93
C PHE A 93 2.27 6.77 12.58
N VAL A 94 1.54 5.95 11.82
CA VAL A 94 0.87 4.77 12.38
C VAL A 94 1.88 3.68 12.73
N TYR A 95 2.74 3.29 11.79
CA TYR A 95 3.65 2.18 12.01
C TYR A 95 4.89 2.60 12.82
N TRP A 96 5.65 3.58 12.34
CA TRP A 96 6.89 3.94 13.03
C TRP A 96 6.61 4.63 14.36
N VAL A 97 5.79 5.68 14.39
CA VAL A 97 5.54 6.42 15.64
C VAL A 97 4.65 5.63 16.59
N MET A 98 3.43 5.24 16.18
CA MET A 98 2.47 4.64 17.13
C MET A 98 2.84 3.20 17.51
N VAL A 99 3.14 2.34 16.54
CA VAL A 99 3.44 0.93 16.82
C VAL A 99 4.87 0.73 17.33
N GLU A 100 5.87 1.30 16.67
CA GLU A 100 7.28 1.02 17.03
C GLU A 100 7.82 1.91 18.15
N GLN A 101 7.24 3.08 18.43
CA GLN A 101 7.71 3.95 19.52
C GLN A 101 6.69 4.08 20.66
N VAL A 102 5.51 4.65 20.40
CA VAL A 102 4.53 4.98 21.45
C VAL A 102 4.05 3.72 22.19
N TRP A 103 3.71 2.65 21.47
CA TRP A 103 3.26 1.42 22.11
C TRP A 103 4.29 0.83 23.07
N PRO A 104 5.54 0.50 22.68
CA PRO A 104 6.50 -0.11 23.59
C PRO A 104 7.03 0.83 24.68
N TYR A 105 7.17 2.14 24.41
CA TYR A 105 7.85 3.06 25.34
C TYR A 105 6.88 3.90 26.19
N VAL A 106 5.60 3.91 25.85
CA VAL A 106 4.54 4.59 26.60
C VAL A 106 3.43 3.60 26.97
N GLY A 107 2.76 3.00 25.99
CA GLY A 107 1.55 2.17 26.21
C GLY A 107 1.80 0.93 27.07
N ALA A 108 2.70 0.05 26.63
CA ALA A 108 3.06 -1.17 27.35
C ALA A 108 3.68 -0.87 28.73
N ARG A 109 4.49 0.19 28.83
CA ARG A 109 5.10 0.62 30.10
C ARG A 109 4.08 1.20 31.07
N PHE A 110 3.12 1.97 30.58
CA PHE A 110 2.00 2.46 31.36
C PHE A 110 1.18 1.30 31.94
N LEU A 111 0.83 0.31 31.10
CA LEU A 111 0.14 -0.89 31.56
C LEU A 111 0.97 -1.66 32.60
N ALA A 112 2.28 -1.72 32.43
CA ALA A 112 3.21 -2.35 33.37
C ALA A 112 3.59 -1.46 34.58
N HIS A 113 3.02 -0.26 34.73
CA HIS A 113 3.32 0.70 35.80
C HIS A 113 4.81 1.08 35.88
N GLN A 114 5.49 1.13 34.73
CA GLN A 114 6.90 1.49 34.60
C GLN A 114 7.07 2.93 34.10
N PRO A 115 8.19 3.60 34.42
CA PRO A 115 8.46 4.95 33.94
C PRO A 115 8.58 4.96 32.42
N MET A 116 7.93 5.93 31.77
CA MET A 116 7.95 6.11 30.32
C MET A 116 9.33 6.55 29.83
N ILE A 117 9.67 6.22 28.59
CA ILE A 117 10.95 6.61 27.97
C ILE A 117 10.68 7.70 26.93
N GLY A 118 11.30 8.86 27.13
CA GLY A 118 11.08 10.06 26.31
C GLY A 118 12.12 10.29 25.22
N THR A 119 13.31 9.70 25.34
CA THR A 119 14.42 9.84 24.37
C THR A 119 14.81 8.48 23.85
N LEU A 120 14.93 8.36 22.53
CA LEU A 120 15.10 7.08 21.86
C LEU A 120 16.21 7.17 20.81
N PRO A 121 17.05 6.14 20.68
CA PRO A 121 18.03 6.07 19.61
C PRO A 121 17.37 5.69 18.29
N LEU A 122 17.60 6.47 17.25
CA LEU A 122 17.37 6.07 15.87
C LEU A 122 18.54 5.21 15.42
N THR A 123 18.27 3.97 15.04
CA THR A 123 19.29 3.03 14.58
C THR A 123 19.08 2.69 13.10
N TRP A 124 20.14 2.30 12.40
CA TRP A 124 20.03 1.82 11.02
C TRP A 124 19.06 0.65 10.89
N GLY A 125 19.05 -0.25 11.87
CA GLY A 125 18.07 -1.33 11.94
C GLY A 125 16.62 -0.81 11.98
N THR A 126 16.34 0.27 12.71
CA THR A 126 15.01 0.89 12.76
C THR A 126 14.62 1.47 11.40
N VAL A 127 15.53 2.21 10.76
CA VAL A 127 15.28 2.80 9.43
C VAL A 127 15.01 1.70 8.40
N LEU A 128 15.86 0.68 8.34
CA LEU A 128 15.68 -0.47 7.45
C LEU A 128 14.37 -1.20 7.71
N LYS A 129 14.02 -1.43 8.98
CA LYS A 129 12.75 -2.04 9.37
C LYS A 129 11.56 -1.25 8.84
N VAL A 130 11.52 0.06 9.07
CA VAL A 130 10.43 0.93 8.58
C VAL A 130 10.32 0.88 7.06
N VAL A 131 11.44 0.98 6.34
CA VAL A 131 11.49 0.89 4.88
C VAL A 131 10.99 -0.47 4.38
N PHE A 132 11.48 -1.58 4.96
CA PHE A 132 11.08 -2.92 4.57
C PHE A 132 9.60 -3.19 4.82
N VAL A 133 9.07 -2.80 5.99
CA VAL A 133 7.64 -2.97 6.28
C VAL A 133 6.80 -2.15 5.31
N TYR A 134 7.23 -0.93 4.95
CA TYR A 134 6.52 -0.13 3.96
C TYR A 134 6.45 -0.85 2.60
N PHE A 135 7.57 -1.38 2.11
CA PHE A 135 7.59 -2.11 0.85
C PHE A 135 6.77 -3.40 0.91
N VAL A 136 6.87 -4.18 1.98
CA VAL A 136 6.06 -5.38 2.16
C VAL A 136 4.57 -5.03 2.19
N LEU A 137 4.18 -3.97 2.89
CA LEU A 137 2.79 -3.50 2.90
C LEU A 137 2.32 -3.17 1.48
N LYS A 138 3.11 -2.47 0.67
CA LYS A 138 2.79 -2.18 -0.73
C LYS A 138 2.64 -3.45 -1.56
N LEU A 139 3.51 -4.44 -1.37
CA LEU A 139 3.43 -5.74 -2.04
C LEU A 139 2.17 -6.51 -1.62
N VAL A 140 1.83 -6.51 -0.33
CA VAL A 140 0.60 -7.13 0.20
C VAL A 140 -0.61 -6.45 -0.43
N LEU A 141 -0.68 -5.12 -0.45
CA LEU A 141 -1.79 -4.40 -1.07
C LEU A 141 -1.90 -4.73 -2.56
N ALA A 142 -0.79 -4.77 -3.30
CA ALA A 142 -0.78 -5.15 -4.71
C ALA A 142 -1.27 -6.59 -4.91
N PHE A 143 -0.78 -7.53 -4.08
CA PHE A 143 -1.21 -8.93 -4.09
C PHE A 143 -2.72 -9.07 -3.83
N LEU A 144 -3.22 -8.38 -2.80
CA LEU A 144 -4.63 -8.34 -2.45
C LEU A 144 -5.51 -7.68 -3.51
N SER A 145 -4.96 -6.78 -4.33
CA SER A 145 -5.72 -6.18 -5.45
C SER A 145 -5.83 -7.14 -6.63
N LEU A 146 -4.81 -7.97 -6.86
CA LEU A 146 -4.79 -8.96 -7.94
C LEU A 146 -5.67 -10.18 -7.64
N HIS A 147 -5.80 -10.57 -6.37
CA HIS A 147 -6.53 -11.76 -5.96
C HIS A 147 -7.81 -11.39 -5.20
N SER A 148 -8.92 -11.29 -5.94
CA SER A 148 -10.25 -11.05 -5.35
C SER A 148 -10.77 -12.26 -4.56
N ARG A 149 -10.47 -13.48 -5.03
CA ARG A 149 -10.81 -14.75 -4.36
C ARG A 149 -9.77 -15.14 -3.32
N ARG A 150 -10.18 -15.22 -2.05
CA ARG A 150 -9.33 -15.47 -0.87
C ARG A 150 -9.48 -16.89 -0.31
N ASP A 151 -10.35 -17.68 -0.90
CA ASP A 151 -10.71 -19.04 -0.55
C ASP A 151 -9.79 -20.09 -1.22
N THR A 152 -8.91 -19.67 -2.13
CA THR A 152 -8.02 -20.57 -2.87
C THR A 152 -6.71 -20.82 -2.15
N VAL A 153 -6.19 -22.05 -2.26
CA VAL A 153 -4.87 -22.42 -1.69
C VAL A 153 -3.74 -21.54 -2.28
N SER A 154 -3.81 -21.21 -3.56
CA SER A 154 -2.84 -20.35 -4.22
C SER A 154 -2.74 -18.96 -3.58
N PHE A 155 -3.86 -18.40 -3.11
CA PHE A 155 -3.87 -17.15 -2.36
C PHE A 155 -3.07 -17.27 -1.05
N TRP A 156 -3.36 -18.29 -0.25
CA TRP A 156 -2.68 -18.50 1.04
C TRP A 156 -1.19 -18.80 0.89
N VAL A 157 -0.81 -19.57 -0.13
CA VAL A 157 0.60 -19.82 -0.45
C VAL A 157 1.34 -18.51 -0.78
N GLY A 158 0.73 -17.66 -1.62
CA GLY A 158 1.30 -16.34 -1.94
C GLY A 158 1.41 -15.44 -0.70
N PHE A 159 0.38 -15.44 0.16
CA PHE A 159 0.37 -14.66 1.39
C PHE A 159 1.42 -15.13 2.40
N ILE A 160 1.58 -16.45 2.58
CA ILE A 160 2.65 -17.02 3.40
C ILE A 160 4.03 -16.63 2.85
N GLY A 161 4.21 -16.63 1.53
CA GLY A 161 5.45 -16.15 0.90
C GLY A 161 5.79 -14.71 1.26
N LEU A 162 4.80 -13.80 1.23
CA LEU A 162 4.97 -12.41 1.66
C LEU A 162 5.27 -12.29 3.17
N PHE A 163 4.66 -13.14 3.98
CA PHE A 163 4.93 -13.20 5.42
C PHE A 163 6.36 -13.69 5.72
N LEU A 164 6.85 -14.70 5.00
CA LEU A 164 8.23 -15.16 5.12
C LEU A 164 9.23 -14.09 4.65
N LEU A 165 8.91 -13.37 3.57
CA LEU A 165 9.69 -12.22 3.12
C LEU A 165 9.77 -11.14 4.20
N TYR A 166 8.64 -10.82 4.84
CA TYR A 166 8.60 -9.90 5.97
C TYR A 166 9.56 -10.35 7.09
N LEU A 167 9.44 -11.61 7.54
CA LEU A 167 10.30 -12.13 8.60
C LEU A 167 11.79 -12.08 8.23
N GLY A 168 12.14 -12.44 7.00
CA GLY A 168 13.52 -12.39 6.50
C GLY A 168 14.08 -10.96 6.48
N LEU A 169 13.29 -9.98 6.03
CA LEU A 169 13.70 -8.58 6.00
C LEU A 169 13.86 -8.00 7.41
N ILE A 170 12.96 -8.33 8.34
CA ILE A 170 13.08 -7.94 9.76
C ILE A 170 14.33 -8.56 10.39
N TYR A 171 14.61 -9.83 10.11
CA TYR A 171 15.81 -10.49 10.58
C TYR A 171 17.09 -9.76 10.12
N VAL A 172 17.15 -9.36 8.85
CA VAL A 172 18.26 -8.57 8.31
C VAL A 172 18.34 -7.20 8.98
N ALA A 173 17.22 -6.48 9.13
CA ALA A 173 17.19 -5.19 9.78
C ALA A 173 17.72 -5.24 11.22
N ASN A 174 17.38 -6.29 11.96
CA ASN A 174 17.85 -6.49 13.34
C ASN A 174 19.37 -6.69 13.42
N ARG A 175 20.05 -7.15 12.36
CA ARG A 175 21.53 -7.22 12.35
C ARG A 175 22.19 -5.85 12.42
N PHE A 176 21.47 -4.78 12.08
CA PHE A 176 21.93 -3.40 12.11
C PHE A 176 21.32 -2.59 13.27
N SER A 177 20.65 -3.24 14.23
CA SER A 177 20.00 -2.55 15.36
C SER A 177 20.99 -1.82 16.27
N ASN A 178 22.24 -2.27 16.33
CA ASN A 178 23.26 -1.70 17.22
C ASN A 178 24.00 -0.50 16.60
N ALA A 179 23.79 -0.23 15.30
CA ALA A 179 24.39 0.91 14.63
C ALA A 179 23.51 2.15 14.84
N GLY A 180 23.79 2.88 15.93
CA GLY A 180 23.13 4.13 16.27
C GLY A 180 23.45 5.24 15.26
N ILE A 181 22.43 6.03 14.90
CA ILE A 181 22.53 7.19 14.02
C ILE A 181 22.47 8.47 14.86
N VAL A 182 21.38 8.64 15.61
CA VAL A 182 21.11 9.86 16.40
C VAL A 182 20.06 9.57 17.47
N GLU A 183 20.08 10.30 18.58
CA GLU A 183 19.00 10.28 19.56
C GLU A 183 17.96 11.36 19.26
N TYR A 184 16.69 11.06 19.51
CA TYR A 184 15.62 12.03 19.30
C TYR A 184 14.56 11.93 20.42
N PRO A 185 13.89 13.05 20.74
CA PRO A 185 12.76 13.03 21.67
C PRO A 185 11.54 12.40 20.99
N LEU A 186 10.87 11.48 21.69
CA LEU A 186 9.66 10.80 21.24
C LEU A 186 8.57 11.80 20.84
N LEU A 187 8.38 12.85 21.64
CA LEU A 187 7.41 13.91 21.35
C LEU A 187 7.73 14.65 20.04
N GLY A 188 9.01 14.82 19.73
CA GLY A 188 9.45 15.38 18.45
C GLY A 188 9.01 14.52 17.27
N ALA A 189 9.21 13.20 17.35
CA ALA A 189 8.74 12.28 16.30
C ALA A 189 7.22 12.28 16.15
N VAL A 190 6.47 12.33 17.27
CA VAL A 190 5.00 12.43 17.26
C VAL A 190 4.55 13.70 16.53
N VAL A 191 5.15 14.85 16.82
CA VAL A 191 4.76 16.13 16.18
C VAL A 191 5.16 16.15 14.70
N VAL A 192 6.39 15.76 14.38
CA VAL A 192 6.93 15.82 13.01
C VAL A 192 6.21 14.86 12.07
N CYS A 193 5.78 13.68 12.52
CA CYS A 193 4.99 12.76 11.71
C CYS A 193 3.48 13.02 11.81
N GLY A 194 3.00 13.48 12.96
CA GLY A 194 1.57 13.68 13.24
C GLY A 194 0.97 14.88 12.52
N ALA A 195 1.70 16.00 12.40
CA ALA A 195 1.19 17.16 11.69
C ALA A 195 1.00 16.88 10.18
N PRO A 196 1.98 16.32 9.44
CA PRO A 196 1.78 15.90 8.06
C PRO A 196 0.67 14.85 7.91
N PHE A 197 0.60 13.88 8.83
CA PHE A 197 -0.49 12.89 8.84
C PHE A 197 -1.87 13.56 8.92
N TYR A 198 -2.05 14.54 9.81
CA TYR A 198 -3.31 15.27 9.95
C TYR A 198 -3.71 16.00 8.65
N PHE A 199 -2.75 16.67 7.99
CA PHE A 199 -2.99 17.31 6.70
C PHE A 199 -3.33 16.30 5.60
N GLU A 200 -2.60 15.19 5.54
CA GLU A 200 -2.83 14.12 4.57
C GLU A 200 -4.22 13.50 4.75
N TRP A 201 -4.58 13.16 5.98
CA TRP A 201 -5.89 12.62 6.35
C TRP A 201 -7.04 13.55 5.95
N ASN A 202 -6.93 14.84 6.29
CA ASN A 202 -7.95 15.83 5.91
C ASN A 202 -8.05 15.99 4.39
N ALA A 203 -6.92 16.04 3.68
CA ALA A 203 -6.93 16.15 2.22
C ALA A 203 -7.60 14.95 1.54
N GLN A 204 -7.53 13.75 2.13
CA GLN A 204 -8.24 12.58 1.62
C GLN A 204 -9.74 12.62 1.92
N ARG A 205 -10.13 13.03 3.14
CA ARG A 205 -11.54 13.15 3.54
C ARG A 205 -12.34 14.13 2.67
N HIS A 206 -11.69 15.19 2.18
CA HIS A 206 -12.33 16.16 1.28
C HIS A 206 -12.46 15.67 -0.17
N LYS A 207 -11.79 14.60 -0.59
CA LYS A 207 -11.96 13.99 -1.92
C LYS A 207 -13.12 13.00 -2.00
N GLU A 208 -13.73 12.67 -0.87
CA GLU A 208 -14.86 11.73 -0.74
C GLU A 208 -16.22 12.42 -0.68
N LYS A 209 -16.24 13.77 -0.70
CA LYS A 209 -17.45 14.61 -0.81
C LYS A 209 -17.52 15.24 -2.19
#